data_AF-A0A6B3G6F0-F1
#
_entry.id   AF-A0A6B3G6F0-F1
#
_cell.length_a   1.000
_cell.length_b   1.000
_cell.length_c   1.000
_cell.angle_alpha   90.00
_cell.angle_beta   90.00
_cell.angle_gamma   90.00
#
_symmetry.space_group_name_H-M   'P 1'
#
loop_
_entity.id
_entity.type
_entity.pdbx_description
1 polymer ?
#
loop_
_entity_poly.entity_id
_entity_poly.type
_entity_poly.pdbx_seq_one_letter_code
_entity_poly.pdbx_strand_id
1 'polypeptide(L)'
;AAVMRPKLVRRLVVSSMPHPRRWRSSMLSDFAQSRAGSYVWGFQRPWLPERQLLADDAALVGSLIQDWAGPRTPEFPDEETLDVYRRAMSIPSTAHCSIEPYRW
;
A
#
# COMPACT_ATOMS: atom_id res chain seq x y z
N ALA A 1 -16.94 6.80 0.89
CA ALA A 1 -17.96 6.92 -0.18
C ALA A 1 -19.22 6.10 0.10
N ALA A 2 -19.14 4.77 0.26
CA ALA A 2 -20.32 3.90 0.41
C ALA A 2 -21.26 4.32 1.57
N VAL A 3 -20.70 4.70 2.72
CA VAL A 3 -21.48 5.17 3.89
C VAL A 3 -22.24 6.47 3.62
N MET A 4 -21.76 7.33 2.72
CA MET A 4 -22.41 8.62 2.42
C MET A 4 -23.63 8.47 1.51
N ARG A 5 -23.75 7.37 0.78
CA ARG A 5 -24.85 7.09 -0.17
C ARG A 5 -25.22 5.58 -0.15
N PRO A 6 -25.66 5.04 0.99
CA PRO A 6 -25.87 3.60 1.15
C PRO A 6 -26.94 3.03 0.21
N LYS A 7 -27.93 3.84 -0.18
CA LYS A 7 -28.99 3.45 -1.13
C LYS A 7 -28.47 3.18 -2.55
N LEU A 8 -27.28 3.67 -2.91
CA LEU A 8 -26.67 3.45 -4.22
C LEU A 8 -25.73 2.24 -4.24
N VAL A 9 -25.43 1.62 -3.09
CA VAL A 9 -24.50 0.50 -2.97
C VAL A 9 -25.27 -0.75 -2.57
N ARG A 10 -25.40 -1.71 -3.50
CA ARG A 10 -26.12 -2.96 -3.24
C ARG A 10 -25.32 -3.93 -2.36
N ARG A 11 -24.00 -4.02 -2.60
CA ARG A 11 -23.07 -4.90 -1.88
C ARG A 11 -21.69 -4.26 -1.84
N LEU A 12 -20.94 -4.48 -0.76
CA LEU A 12 -19.58 -4.00 -0.56
C LEU A 12 -18.75 -5.14 0.03
N VAL A 13 -17.55 -5.34 -0.53
CA VAL A 13 -16.53 -6.23 0.01
C VAL A 13 -15.24 -5.42 0.14
N VAL A 14 -14.52 -5.65 1.22
CA VAL A 14 -13.20 -5.08 1.46
C VAL A 14 -12.17 -6.16 1.18
N SER A 15 -11.18 -5.88 0.34
CA SER A 15 -10.09 -6.80 0.02
C SER A 15 -8.77 -6.19 0.47
N SER A 16 -7.97 -6.98 1.19
CA SER A 16 -6.58 -6.70 1.56
C SER A 16 -6.32 -5.51 2.51
N MET A 17 -7.08 -4.43 2.44
CA MET A 17 -6.91 -3.26 3.31
C MET A 17 -8.04 -3.16 4.36
N PRO A 18 -7.77 -3.29 5.66
CA PRO A 18 -8.78 -3.12 6.71
C PRO A 18 -9.31 -1.69 6.80
N HIS A 19 -10.44 -1.51 7.51
CA HIS A 19 -10.98 -0.17 7.76
C HIS A 19 -9.94 0.70 8.54
N PRO A 20 -9.64 1.94 8.11
CA PRO A 20 -8.53 2.74 8.66
C PRO A 20 -8.53 2.87 10.19
N ARG A 21 -9.71 3.08 10.80
CA ARG A 21 -9.85 3.15 12.27
C ARG A 21 -9.44 1.86 12.99
N ARG A 22 -9.78 0.70 12.44
CA ARG A 22 -9.45 -0.61 13.04
C ARG A 22 -7.98 -0.95 12.82
N TRP A 23 -7.47 -0.61 11.65
CA TRP A 23 -6.07 -0.78 11.31
C TRP A 23 -5.16 0.02 12.23
N ARG A 24 -5.45 1.31 12.47
CA ARG A 24 -4.67 2.14 13.41
C ARG A 24 -4.71 1.63 14.84
N SER A 25 -5.87 1.18 15.35
CA SER A 25 -5.91 0.58 16.68
C SER A 25 -5.06 -0.70 16.73
N SER A 26 -5.12 -1.52 15.68
CA SER A 26 -4.37 -2.77 15.59
C SER A 26 -2.85 -2.54 15.53
N MET A 27 -2.40 -1.49 14.84
CA MET A 27 -1.00 -1.06 14.80
C MET A 27 -0.41 -0.74 16.18
N LEU A 28 -1.26 -0.38 17.15
CA LEU A 28 -0.84 -0.04 18.52
C LEU A 28 -1.03 -1.20 19.51
N SER A 29 -1.97 -2.10 19.24
CA SER A 29 -2.36 -3.15 20.18
C SER A 29 -1.86 -4.56 19.81
N ASP A 30 -1.50 -4.81 18.53
CA ASP A 30 -1.10 -6.12 18.04
C ASP A 30 0.28 -6.06 17.37
N PHE A 31 1.26 -6.64 18.05
CA PHE A 31 2.65 -6.64 17.62
C PHE A 31 2.88 -7.37 16.29
N ALA A 32 2.09 -8.41 15.97
CA ALA A 32 2.20 -9.11 14.70
C ALA A 32 1.78 -8.19 13.55
N GLN A 33 0.71 -7.42 13.75
CA GLN A 33 0.22 -6.42 12.78
C GLN A 33 1.17 -5.22 12.65
N SER A 34 1.73 -4.72 13.77
CA SER A 34 2.72 -3.65 13.74
C SER A 34 3.97 -4.06 12.96
N ARG A 35 4.41 -5.31 13.10
CA ARG A 35 5.57 -5.84 12.38
C ARG A 35 5.29 -6.01 10.90
N ALA A 36 4.14 -6.61 10.55
CA ALA A 36 3.72 -6.80 9.16
C ALA A 36 3.52 -5.46 8.42
N GLY A 37 3.05 -4.43 9.13
CA GLY A 37 2.88 -3.08 8.60
C GLY A 37 4.09 -2.15 8.79
N SER A 38 5.27 -2.67 9.15
CA SER A 38 6.38 -1.82 9.62
C SER A 38 6.90 -0.80 8.61
N TYR A 39 6.77 -1.10 7.31
CA TYR A 39 7.13 -0.18 6.21
C TYR A 39 6.37 1.15 6.28
N VAL A 40 5.16 1.15 6.84
CA VAL A 40 4.29 2.32 6.97
C VAL A 40 4.86 3.37 7.92
N TRP A 41 5.67 2.97 8.91
CA TRP A 41 6.30 3.93 9.81
C TRP A 41 7.26 4.87 9.08
N GLY A 42 7.89 4.39 7.99
CA GLY A 42 8.70 5.22 7.11
C GLY A 42 7.88 6.31 6.41
N PHE A 43 6.59 6.07 6.19
CA PHE A 43 5.68 6.97 5.45
C PHE A 43 5.22 8.20 6.25
N GLN A 44 5.49 8.23 7.55
CA GLN A 44 5.15 9.37 8.41
C GLN A 44 6.12 10.55 8.29
N ARG A 45 7.32 10.33 7.73
CA ARG A 45 8.34 11.39 7.62
C ARG A 45 8.08 12.27 6.40
N PRO A 46 8.22 13.61 6.50
CA PRO A 46 8.12 14.48 5.33
C PRO A 46 9.14 14.14 4.24
N TRP A 47 8.70 14.10 2.97
CA TRP A 47 9.47 13.94 1.71
C TRP A 47 10.23 12.62 1.50
N LEU A 48 10.70 12.01 2.58
CA LEU A 48 11.44 10.76 2.56
C LEU A 48 10.69 9.61 1.88
N PRO A 49 9.41 9.35 2.16
CA PRO A 49 8.74 8.20 1.59
C PRO A 49 8.49 8.38 0.10
N GLU A 50 8.18 9.60 -0.37
CA GLU A 50 8.08 9.88 -1.80
C GLU A 50 9.43 9.64 -2.50
N ARG A 51 10.54 10.05 -1.87
CA ARG A 51 11.89 9.78 -2.41
C ARG A 51 12.25 8.30 -2.39
N GLN A 52 11.86 7.55 -1.37
CA GLN A 52 12.11 6.11 -1.26
C GLN A 52 11.32 5.32 -2.31
N LEU A 53 10.07 5.70 -2.58
CA LEU A 53 9.26 5.06 -3.61
C LEU A 53 9.78 5.29 -5.04
N LEU A 54 10.54 6.37 -5.26
CA LEU A 54 11.11 6.74 -6.56
C LEU A 54 12.60 6.39 -6.70
N ALA A 55 13.27 6.01 -5.62
CA ALA A 55 14.69 5.66 -5.64
C ALA A 55 14.92 4.36 -6.43
N ASP A 56 16.09 4.25 -7.05
CA ASP A 56 16.56 3.03 -7.75
C ASP A 56 15.51 2.47 -8.72
N ASP A 57 14.93 3.35 -9.55
CA ASP A 57 13.84 3.01 -10.48
C ASP A 57 12.63 2.35 -9.79
N ALA A 58 12.25 2.91 -8.64
CA ALA A 58 11.17 2.41 -7.79
C ALA A 58 11.37 0.96 -7.27
N ALA A 59 12.62 0.54 -7.02
CA ALA A 59 12.95 -0.80 -6.53
C ALA A 59 12.12 -1.24 -5.30
N LEU A 60 11.85 -0.31 -4.37
CA LEU A 60 11.02 -0.56 -3.18
C LEU A 60 9.58 -0.98 -3.55
N VAL A 61 9.03 -0.45 -4.63
CA VAL A 61 7.69 -0.86 -5.10
C VAL A 61 7.72 -2.32 -5.54
N GLY A 62 8.77 -2.72 -6.26
CA GLY A 62 8.94 -4.10 -6.70
C GLY A 62 9.03 -5.07 -5.51
N SER A 63 9.84 -4.75 -4.51
CA SER A 63 9.98 -5.58 -3.31
C SER A 63 8.66 -5.70 -2.54
N LEU A 64 7.93 -4.59 -2.37
CA LEU A 64 6.63 -4.61 -1.68
C LEU A 64 5.59 -5.48 -2.41
N ILE A 65 5.55 -5.44 -3.74
CA ILE A 65 4.61 -6.27 -4.52
C ILE A 65 4.97 -7.75 -4.40
N GLN A 66 6.26 -8.10 -4.42
CA GLN A 66 6.71 -9.47 -4.18
C GLN A 66 6.35 -9.93 -2.75
N ASP A 67 6.61 -9.10 -1.74
CA ASP A 67 6.31 -9.42 -0.34
C ASP A 67 4.81 -9.58 -0.08
N TRP A 68 3.97 -8.84 -0.81
CA TRP A 68 2.51 -8.93 -0.72
C TRP A 68 1.91 -10.03 -1.60
N ALA A 69 2.71 -10.64 -2.48
CA ALA A 69 2.25 -11.72 -3.34
C ALA A 69 1.86 -12.94 -2.48
N GLY A 70 0.75 -13.57 -2.85
CA GLY A 70 0.24 -14.71 -2.09
C GLY A 70 1.09 -15.97 -2.33
N PRO A 71 1.21 -16.86 -1.34
CA PRO A 71 1.98 -18.11 -1.49
C PRO A 71 1.39 -19.08 -2.54
N ARG A 72 0.16 -18.81 -3.02
CA ARG A 72 -0.53 -19.62 -4.03
C ARG A 72 -0.32 -19.13 -5.46
N THR A 73 0.49 -18.10 -5.66
CA THR A 73 0.81 -17.54 -6.97
C THR A 73 2.33 -17.46 -7.14
N PRO A 74 3.04 -18.60 -7.21
CA PRO A 74 4.50 -18.63 -7.20
C PRO A 74 5.14 -17.98 -8.45
N GLU A 75 4.40 -17.93 -9.56
CA GLU A 75 4.84 -17.32 -10.82
C GLU A 75 4.53 -15.80 -10.89
N PHE A 76 3.89 -15.24 -9.85
CA PHE A 76 3.48 -13.85 -9.80
C PHE A 76 4.06 -13.14 -8.57
N PRO A 77 4.55 -11.90 -8.70
CA PRO A 77 4.68 -11.12 -9.95
C PRO A 77 5.91 -11.55 -10.76
N ASP A 78 5.77 -11.61 -12.08
CA ASP A 78 6.91 -11.73 -13.01
C ASP A 78 7.60 -10.37 -13.21
N GLU A 79 8.80 -10.38 -13.81
CA GLU A 79 9.60 -9.17 -13.97
C GLU A 79 8.87 -8.09 -14.79
N GLU A 80 8.14 -8.50 -15.85
CA GLU A 80 7.36 -7.57 -16.66
C GLU A 80 6.26 -6.88 -15.82
N THR A 81 5.58 -7.62 -14.95
CA THR A 81 4.61 -7.04 -14.01
C THR A 81 5.28 -6.03 -13.08
N LEU A 82 6.43 -6.39 -12.52
CA LEU A 82 7.18 -5.50 -11.62
C LEU A 82 7.60 -4.21 -12.34
N ASP A 83 8.11 -4.31 -13.57
CA ASP A 83 8.45 -3.15 -14.41
C ASP A 83 7.25 -2.24 -14.66
N VAL A 84 6.06 -2.79 -14.87
CA VAL A 84 4.84 -1.99 -15.05
C VAL A 84 4.51 -1.21 -13.79
N TYR A 85 4.54 -1.84 -12.61
CA TYR A 85 4.22 -1.15 -11.36
C TYR A 85 5.29 -0.15 -10.93
N ARG A 86 6.57 -0.45 -11.16
CA ARG A 86 7.69 0.48 -10.91
C ARG A 86 7.53 1.74 -11.75
N ARG A 87 7.27 1.60 -13.06
CA ARG A 87 6.99 2.73 -13.95
C ARG A 87 5.73 3.51 -13.56
N ALA A 88 4.67 2.82 -13.15
CA ALA A 88 3.44 3.47 -12.72
C ALA A 88 3.67 4.36 -11.48
N MET A 89 4.47 3.92 -10.51
CA MET A 89 4.81 4.73 -9.35
C MET A 89 5.57 6.01 -9.71
N SER A 90 6.39 5.96 -10.78
CA SER A 90 7.17 7.08 -11.29
C SER A 90 6.36 8.12 -12.06
N ILE A 91 5.06 7.87 -12.33
CA ILE A 91 4.17 8.87 -12.92
C ILE A 91 4.05 10.06 -11.95
N PRO A 92 4.20 11.31 -12.41
CA PRO A 92 4.10 12.50 -11.56
C PRO A 92 2.89 12.47 -10.62
N SER A 93 3.10 12.89 -9.38
CA SER A 93 2.11 12.87 -8.29
C SER A 93 1.70 11.50 -7.75
N THR A 94 2.02 10.39 -8.42
CA THR A 94 1.58 9.04 -7.99
C THR A 94 2.17 8.63 -6.65
N ALA A 95 3.48 8.86 -6.44
CA ALA A 95 4.12 8.59 -5.15
C ALA A 95 3.47 9.39 -4.01
N HIS A 96 3.14 10.67 -4.25
CA HIS A 96 2.48 11.50 -3.25
C HIS A 96 1.08 10.99 -2.92
N CYS A 97 0.25 10.74 -3.93
CA CYS A 97 -1.11 10.22 -3.75
C CYS A 97 -1.14 8.81 -3.13
N SER A 98 -0.12 7.99 -3.37
CA SER A 98 0.00 6.65 -2.80
C SER A 98 0.31 6.68 -1.30
N ILE A 99 1.01 7.71 -0.83
CA ILE A 99 1.40 7.87 0.57
C ILE A 99 0.33 8.62 1.38
N GLU A 100 -0.42 9.52 0.75
CA GLU A 100 -1.45 10.33 1.41
C GLU A 100 -2.39 9.52 2.32
N PRO A 101 -2.94 8.35 1.91
CA PRO A 101 -3.75 7.46 2.77
C PRO A 101 -3.14 7.12 4.14
N TYR A 102 -1.82 7.09 4.22
CA TYR A 102 -1.08 6.68 5.41
C TYR A 102 -0.78 7.85 6.36
N ARG A 103 -1.00 9.10 5.94
CA ARG A 103 -0.65 10.32 6.72
C ARG A 103 -1.76 10.85 7.62
N TRP A 104 -3.02 10.48 7.39
CA TRP A 104 -4.19 10.89 8.18
C TRP A 104 -4.70 9.76 9.05
#